data_AF-A0A4S0L2L3-F1
#
_entry.id   AF-A0A4S0L2L3-F1
#
_cell.length_a   1.000
_cell.length_b   1.000
_cell.length_c   1.000
_cell.angle_alpha   90.00
_cell.angle_beta   90.00
_cell.angle_gamma   90.00
#
_symmetry.space_group_name_H-M   'P 1'
#
loop_
_entity.id
_entity.type
_entity.pdbx_description
1 polymer ?
#
loop_
_entity_poly.entity_id
_entity_poly.type
_entity_poly.pdbx_seq_one_letter_code
_entity_poly.pdbx_strand_id
1 'polypeptide(L)'
;MLLTAGNVKDYRYRLCRSYLLLSILAFTACSSSEPVEQQSKIAASASQTAAMVLDAWTAAAAPSSYASATLQSTAETLAEAARQIQSHNSPESPNRRAVMTAIGRLSTAAKLAQAGVKADDPRQVSQARQDLRAAANDLAVAYARYFAPKP
;
A
#
# COMPACT_ATOMS: atom_id res chain seq x y z
N MET A 1 28.13 62.93 -18.97
CA MET A 1 27.32 62.73 -17.75
C MET A 1 27.05 61.23 -17.66
N LEU A 2 27.61 60.58 -16.61
CA LEU A 2 27.79 59.13 -16.52
C LEU A 2 26.49 58.32 -16.38
N LEU A 3 26.52 57.12 -16.95
CA LEU A 3 25.57 56.00 -16.85
C LEU A 3 25.29 55.59 -15.39
N THR A 4 24.04 55.28 -15.06
CA THR A 4 23.67 54.50 -13.86
C THR A 4 22.78 53.31 -14.22
N ALA A 5 23.39 52.34 -14.92
CA ALA A 5 22.87 50.98 -15.07
C ALA A 5 23.21 50.16 -13.80
N GLY A 6 22.60 50.49 -12.66
CA GLY A 6 22.99 49.91 -11.36
C GLY A 6 21.87 49.53 -10.40
N ASN A 7 20.59 49.58 -10.82
CA ASN A 7 19.47 49.42 -9.88
C ASN A 7 18.44 48.31 -10.21
N VAL A 8 18.55 47.64 -11.36
CA VAL A 8 17.53 46.67 -11.80
C VAL A 8 17.85 45.23 -11.36
N LYS A 9 19.12 44.89 -11.12
CA LYS A 9 19.52 43.52 -10.77
C LYS A 9 19.25 43.17 -9.30
N ASP A 10 19.47 44.10 -8.37
CA ASP A 10 19.32 43.85 -6.93
C ASP A 10 17.87 43.61 -6.47
N TYR A 11 16.89 44.30 -7.06
CA TYR A 11 15.49 44.10 -6.74
C TYR A 11 14.98 42.72 -7.16
N ARG A 12 15.43 42.21 -8.31
CA ARG A 12 15.03 40.89 -8.82
C ARG A 12 15.62 39.76 -7.97
N TYR A 13 16.85 39.92 -7.48
CA TYR A 13 17.47 38.97 -6.56
C TYR A 13 16.81 38.94 -5.17
N ARG A 14 16.41 40.10 -4.63
CA ARG A 14 15.68 40.17 -3.34
C ARG A 14 14.27 39.58 -3.45
N LEU A 15 13.52 39.89 -4.52
CA LEU A 15 12.20 39.29 -4.74
C LEU A 15 12.28 37.77 -4.94
N CYS A 16 13.24 37.28 -5.75
CA CYS A 16 13.44 35.84 -5.93
C CYS A 16 13.80 35.14 -4.62
N ARG A 17 14.69 35.70 -3.81
CA ARG A 17 15.09 35.11 -2.51
C ARG A 17 13.92 35.08 -1.52
N SER A 18 13.08 36.12 -1.48
CA SER A 18 11.87 36.15 -0.66
C SER A 18 10.81 35.14 -1.15
N TYR A 19 10.64 34.98 -2.46
CA TYR A 19 9.72 33.99 -3.05
C TYR A 19 10.18 32.55 -2.79
N LEU A 20 11.50 32.32 -2.84
CA LEU A 20 12.12 31.01 -2.59
C LEU A 20 12.05 30.62 -1.10
N LEU A 21 12.08 31.60 -0.19
CA LEU A 21 11.86 31.36 1.24
C LEU A 21 10.37 31.16 1.58
N LEU A 22 9.46 31.83 0.87
CA LEU A 22 8.01 31.65 1.03
C LEU A 22 7.51 30.29 0.54
N SER A 23 8.14 29.70 -0.48
CA SER A 23 7.78 28.36 -0.96
C SER A 23 8.28 27.22 -0.08
N ILE A 24 9.35 27.42 0.70
CA ILE A 24 9.87 26.40 1.63
C ILE A 24 8.95 26.21 2.85
N LEU A 25 8.15 27.21 3.23
CA LEU A 25 7.23 27.09 4.38
C LEU A 25 5.91 26.37 4.07
N ALA A 26 5.64 25.99 2.81
CA ALA A 26 4.35 25.41 2.41
C ALA A 26 4.28 23.86 2.48
N PHE A 27 5.36 23.16 2.85
CA PHE A 27 5.45 21.69 2.76
C PHE A 27 5.55 20.92 4.09
N THR A 28 5.23 21.52 5.24
CA THR A 28 5.22 20.77 6.52
C THR A 28 3.86 20.24 6.94
N ALA A 29 2.80 20.45 6.15
CA ALA A 29 1.51 19.77 6.34
C ALA A 29 1.49 18.42 5.58
N CYS A 30 2.48 17.56 5.81
CA CYS A 30 2.29 16.13 5.59
C CYS A 30 1.24 15.66 6.59
N SER A 31 -0.02 15.63 6.18
CA SER A 31 -1.08 14.94 6.91
C SER A 31 -0.60 13.51 7.15
N SER A 32 -0.22 13.20 8.39
CA SER A 32 0.16 11.85 8.80
C SER A 32 -1.05 10.96 8.54
N SER A 33 -1.07 10.27 7.39
CA SER A 33 -2.13 9.31 7.09
C SER A 33 -2.17 8.31 8.23
N GLU A 34 -3.37 8.03 8.72
CA GLU A 34 -3.53 7.09 9.82
C GLU A 34 -2.93 5.73 9.41
N PRO A 35 -2.13 5.06 10.25
CA PRO A 35 -1.47 3.82 9.88
C PRO A 35 -2.43 2.76 9.34
N VAL A 36 -3.65 2.68 9.89
CA VAL A 36 -4.68 1.76 9.37
C VAL A 36 -5.07 2.11 7.94
N GLU A 37 -5.18 3.39 7.60
CA GLU A 37 -5.51 3.83 6.24
C GLU A 37 -4.41 3.42 5.26
N GLN A 38 -3.17 3.81 5.57
CA GLN A 38 -2.03 3.60 4.70
C GLN A 38 -1.75 2.11 4.48
N GLN A 39 -1.74 1.32 5.56
CA GLN A 39 -1.49 -0.11 5.48
C GLN A 39 -2.63 -0.88 4.81
N SER A 40 -3.89 -0.41 4.94
CA SER A 40 -5.00 -1.01 4.19
C SER A 40 -4.88 -0.79 2.69
N LYS A 41 -4.43 0.39 2.25
CA LYS A 41 -4.17 0.68 0.83
C LYS A 41 -3.03 -0.19 0.28
N ILE A 42 -1.94 -0.33 1.05
CA ILE A 42 -0.82 -1.23 0.70
C ILE A 42 -1.32 -2.68 0.60
N ALA A 43 -2.12 -3.13 1.56
CA ALA A 43 -2.65 -4.49 1.53
C ALA A 43 -3.60 -4.72 0.34
N ALA A 44 -4.42 -3.73 -0.01
CA ALA A 44 -5.30 -3.80 -1.17
C ALA A 44 -4.50 -3.93 -2.48
N SER A 45 -3.50 -3.07 -2.70
CA SER A 45 -2.67 -3.14 -3.92
C SER A 45 -1.82 -4.42 -3.99
N ALA A 46 -1.29 -4.87 -2.86
CA ALA A 46 -0.60 -6.15 -2.75
C ALA A 46 -1.53 -7.31 -3.11
N SER A 47 -2.76 -7.34 -2.57
CA SER A 47 -3.76 -8.38 -2.90
C SER A 47 -4.11 -8.43 -4.39
N GLN A 48 -4.22 -7.26 -5.03
CA GLN A 48 -4.47 -7.16 -6.47
C GLN A 48 -3.28 -7.68 -7.28
N THR A 49 -2.06 -7.42 -6.82
CA THR A 49 -0.84 -7.96 -7.43
C THR A 49 -0.81 -9.49 -7.37
N ALA A 50 -1.15 -10.09 -6.21
CA ALA A 50 -1.28 -11.54 -6.08
C ALA A 50 -2.35 -12.10 -7.03
N ALA A 51 -3.51 -11.44 -7.16
CA ALA A 51 -4.55 -11.88 -8.08
C ALA A 51 -4.09 -11.84 -9.55
N MET A 52 -3.46 -10.73 -9.97
CA MET A 52 -2.98 -10.58 -11.35
C MET A 52 -1.91 -11.61 -11.71
N VAL A 53 -0.96 -11.88 -10.81
CA VAL A 53 0.10 -12.86 -11.11
C VAL A 53 -0.44 -14.28 -11.16
N LEU A 54 -1.46 -14.60 -10.35
CA LEU A 54 -2.15 -15.90 -10.44
C LEU A 54 -2.91 -16.06 -11.75
N ASP A 55 -3.63 -15.02 -12.19
CA ASP A 55 -4.34 -15.06 -13.47
C ASP A 55 -3.36 -15.18 -14.65
N ALA A 56 -2.22 -14.47 -14.60
CA ALA A 56 -1.15 -14.59 -15.60
C ALA A 56 -0.52 -15.99 -15.60
N TRP A 57 -0.24 -16.58 -14.43
CA TRP A 57 0.30 -17.93 -14.33
C TRP A 57 -0.69 -18.98 -14.86
N THR A 58 -1.96 -18.87 -14.47
CA THR A 58 -3.03 -19.78 -14.94
C THR A 58 -3.22 -19.71 -16.47
N ALA A 59 -3.02 -18.53 -17.05
CA ALA A 59 -3.04 -18.33 -18.51
C ALA A 59 -1.73 -18.72 -19.21
N ALA A 60 -0.77 -19.33 -18.50
CA ALA A 60 0.58 -19.64 -18.98
C ALA A 60 1.37 -18.42 -19.50
N ALA A 61 0.96 -17.20 -19.12
CA ALA A 61 1.60 -15.93 -19.49
C ALA A 61 2.72 -15.52 -18.52
N ALA A 62 2.84 -16.20 -17.36
CA ALA A 62 3.88 -15.97 -16.37
C ALA A 62 4.58 -17.29 -15.99
N PRO A 63 5.93 -17.36 -16.02
CA PRO A 63 6.66 -18.52 -15.53
C PRO A 63 6.43 -18.79 -14.04
N SER A 64 6.42 -20.06 -13.62
CA SER A 64 6.21 -20.44 -12.21
C SER A 64 7.23 -19.82 -11.25
N SER A 65 8.48 -19.63 -11.67
CA SER A 65 9.52 -18.98 -10.85
C SER A 65 9.18 -17.52 -10.53
N TYR A 66 8.75 -16.76 -11.54
CA TYR A 66 8.28 -15.39 -11.39
C TYR A 66 7.02 -15.33 -10.52
N ALA A 67 6.01 -16.14 -10.84
CA ALA A 67 4.75 -16.15 -10.10
C ALA A 67 4.95 -16.49 -8.62
N SER A 68 5.75 -17.52 -8.31
CA SER A 68 6.10 -17.88 -6.94
C SER A 68 6.84 -16.75 -6.22
N ALA A 69 7.82 -16.10 -6.85
CA ALA A 69 8.58 -15.01 -6.22
C ALA A 69 7.69 -13.79 -5.93
N THR A 70 6.83 -13.40 -6.87
CA THR A 70 5.88 -12.30 -6.69
C THR A 70 4.88 -12.60 -5.58
N LEU A 71 4.35 -13.83 -5.51
CA LEU A 71 3.42 -14.25 -4.44
C LEU A 71 4.08 -14.24 -3.06
N GLN A 72 5.34 -14.66 -2.99
CA GLN A 72 6.13 -14.57 -1.76
C GLN A 72 6.29 -13.12 -1.29
N SER A 73 6.79 -12.24 -2.16
CA SER A 73 6.98 -10.83 -1.84
C SER A 73 5.67 -10.14 -1.45
N THR A 74 4.57 -10.51 -2.11
CA THR A 74 3.24 -10.04 -1.78
C THR A 74 2.80 -10.50 -0.39
N ALA A 75 3.01 -11.77 -0.05
CA ALA A 75 2.69 -12.30 1.27
C ALA A 75 3.51 -11.61 2.39
N GLU A 76 4.79 -11.36 2.14
CA GLU A 76 5.66 -10.62 3.06
C GLU A 76 5.19 -9.17 3.24
N THR A 77 4.83 -8.49 2.16
CA THR A 77 4.27 -7.12 2.20
C THR A 77 2.98 -7.07 3.01
N LEU A 78 2.09 -8.05 2.83
CA LEU A 78 0.84 -8.16 3.58
C LEU A 78 1.08 -8.42 5.07
N ALA A 79 1.99 -9.34 5.40
CA ALA A 79 2.36 -9.63 6.79
C ALA A 79 2.96 -8.40 7.48
N GLU A 80 3.80 -7.65 6.76
CA GLU A 80 4.40 -6.41 7.23
C GLU A 80 3.36 -5.31 7.45
N ALA A 81 2.39 -5.16 6.54
CA ALA A 81 1.30 -4.21 6.70
C ALA A 81 0.48 -4.49 7.98
N ALA A 82 0.16 -5.76 8.25
CA ALA A 82 -0.52 -6.15 9.49
C ALA A 82 0.35 -5.84 10.74
N ARG A 83 1.66 -6.08 10.67
CA ARG A 83 2.60 -5.77 11.76
C ARG A 83 2.69 -4.27 12.02
N GLN A 84 2.70 -3.44 10.98
CA GLN A 84 2.73 -1.99 11.11
C GLN A 84 1.47 -1.45 11.79
N ILE A 85 0.29 -1.97 11.45
CA ILE A 85 -0.96 -1.63 12.17
C ILE A 85 -0.88 -2.03 13.65
N GLN A 86 -0.39 -3.23 13.95
CA GLN A 86 -0.26 -3.72 15.32
C GLN A 86 0.71 -2.89 16.17
N SER A 87 1.83 -2.47 15.58
CA SER A 87 2.91 -1.77 16.27
C SER A 87 2.59 -0.31 16.61
N HIS A 88 1.53 0.24 16.01
CA HIS A 88 1.16 1.62 16.27
C HIS A 88 0.40 1.76 17.60
N ASN A 89 0.80 2.75 18.41
CA ASN A 89 0.29 3.01 19.77
C ASN A 89 -1.15 3.55 19.83
N SER A 90 -2.00 3.20 18.86
CA SER A 90 -3.43 3.52 18.90
C SER A 90 -4.17 2.50 19.79
N PRO A 91 -5.27 2.88 20.47
CA PRO A 91 -6.09 1.93 21.21
C PRO A 91 -6.62 0.80 20.32
N GLU A 92 -6.62 -0.42 20.84
CA GLU A 92 -7.20 -1.56 20.12
C GLU A 92 -8.70 -1.37 19.95
N SER A 93 -9.22 -1.62 18.75
CA SER A 93 -10.66 -1.58 18.49
C SER A 93 -11.11 -2.80 17.69
N PRO A 94 -12.38 -3.24 17.81
CA PRO A 94 -12.90 -4.34 17.01
C PRO A 94 -12.71 -4.13 15.50
N ASN A 95 -12.87 -2.90 15.02
CA ASN A 95 -12.66 -2.57 13.61
C ASN A 95 -11.19 -2.66 13.20
N ARG A 96 -10.25 -2.23 14.05
CA ARG A 96 -8.81 -2.37 13.79
C ARG A 96 -8.40 -3.85 13.68
N ARG A 97 -8.86 -4.68 14.63
CA ARG A 97 -8.63 -6.14 14.59
C ARG A 97 -9.21 -6.77 13.34
N ALA A 98 -10.39 -6.32 12.89
CA ALA A 98 -11.01 -6.84 11.67
C ALA A 98 -10.15 -6.55 10.43
N VAL A 99 -9.63 -5.32 10.30
CA VAL A 99 -8.69 -4.96 9.23
C VAL A 99 -7.45 -5.85 9.28
N MET A 100 -6.79 -5.94 10.44
CA MET A 100 -5.60 -6.79 10.59
C MET A 100 -5.87 -8.26 10.27
N THR A 101 -7.02 -8.78 10.68
CA THR A 101 -7.43 -10.17 10.41
C THR A 101 -7.59 -10.40 8.91
N ALA A 102 -8.22 -9.48 8.19
CA ALA A 102 -8.37 -9.58 6.74
C ALA A 102 -7.01 -9.54 6.02
N ILE A 103 -6.10 -8.64 6.43
CA ILE A 103 -4.73 -8.57 5.90
C ILE A 103 -3.95 -9.86 6.18
N GLY A 104 -4.07 -10.41 7.39
CA GLY A 104 -3.45 -11.69 7.75
C GLY A 104 -3.94 -12.84 6.87
N ARG A 105 -5.25 -12.90 6.59
CA ARG A 105 -5.84 -13.88 5.67
C ARG A 105 -5.35 -13.72 4.23
N LEU A 106 -5.19 -12.48 3.75
CA LEU A 106 -4.58 -12.20 2.45
C LEU A 106 -3.14 -12.75 2.38
N SER A 107 -2.32 -12.49 3.41
CA SER A 107 -0.94 -13.01 3.49
C SER A 107 -0.92 -14.54 3.43
N THR A 108 -1.77 -15.21 4.21
CA THR A 108 -1.88 -16.67 4.21
C THR A 108 -2.31 -17.22 2.85
N ALA A 109 -3.32 -16.61 2.22
CA ALA A 109 -3.79 -17.05 0.91
C ALA A 109 -2.71 -16.85 -0.18
N ALA A 110 -1.92 -15.76 -0.12
CA ALA A 110 -0.77 -15.56 -1.00
C ALA A 110 0.33 -16.62 -0.81
N LYS A 111 0.60 -17.06 0.43
CA LYS A 111 1.54 -18.17 0.70
C LYS A 111 1.04 -19.52 0.16
N LEU A 112 -0.25 -19.79 0.31
CA LEU A 112 -0.86 -21.01 -0.25
C LEU A 112 -0.84 -21.00 -1.78
N ALA A 113 -1.10 -19.84 -2.38
CA ALA A 113 -0.97 -19.64 -3.82
C ALA A 113 0.48 -19.87 -4.29
N GLN A 114 1.47 -19.33 -3.57
CA GLN A 114 2.89 -19.58 -3.85
C GLN A 114 3.22 -21.07 -3.82
N ALA A 115 2.78 -21.78 -2.78
CA ALA A 115 3.00 -23.22 -2.65
C ALA A 115 2.37 -23.98 -3.83
N GLY A 116 1.14 -23.62 -4.22
CA GLY A 116 0.44 -24.24 -5.34
C GLY A 116 1.16 -24.03 -6.67
N VAL A 117 1.64 -22.81 -6.92
CA VAL A 117 2.46 -22.50 -8.12
C VAL A 117 3.76 -23.28 -8.13
N LYS A 118 4.44 -23.42 -6.98
CA LYS A 118 5.68 -24.22 -6.88
C LYS A 118 5.44 -25.71 -7.12
N ALA A 119 4.31 -26.22 -6.66
CA ALA A 119 3.92 -27.62 -6.82
C ALA A 119 3.28 -27.93 -8.19
N ASP A 120 3.07 -26.91 -9.04
CA ASP A 120 2.27 -27.02 -10.26
C ASP A 120 0.87 -27.62 -10.00
N ASP A 121 0.27 -27.24 -8.86
CA ASP A 121 -1.04 -27.74 -8.41
C ASP A 121 -2.14 -26.71 -8.71
N PRO A 122 -2.88 -26.86 -9.83
CA PRO A 122 -3.94 -25.92 -10.21
C PRO A 122 -5.13 -25.94 -9.26
N ARG A 123 -5.35 -27.01 -8.49
CA ARG A 123 -6.45 -27.07 -7.50
C ARG A 123 -6.09 -26.23 -6.29
N GLN A 124 -4.87 -26.37 -5.76
CA GLN A 124 -4.38 -25.54 -4.67
C GLN A 124 -4.35 -24.06 -5.05
N VAL A 125 -3.89 -23.74 -6.27
CA VAL A 125 -3.92 -22.37 -6.79
C VAL A 125 -5.36 -21.82 -6.90
N SER A 126 -6.29 -22.63 -7.40
CA SER A 126 -7.70 -22.23 -7.53
C SER A 126 -8.34 -21.93 -6.17
N GLN A 127 -8.07 -22.77 -5.16
CA GLN A 127 -8.55 -22.54 -3.79
C GLN A 127 -7.94 -21.27 -3.21
N ALA A 128 -6.61 -21.10 -3.29
CA ALA A 128 -5.92 -19.93 -2.77
C ALA A 128 -6.40 -18.63 -3.45
N ARG A 129 -6.76 -18.67 -4.74
CA ARG A 129 -7.35 -17.54 -5.45
C ARG A 129 -8.74 -17.16 -4.91
N GLN A 130 -9.57 -18.15 -4.55
CA GLN A 130 -10.86 -17.88 -3.90
C GLN A 130 -10.67 -17.26 -2.52
N ASP A 131 -9.73 -17.79 -1.75
CA ASP A 131 -9.40 -17.27 -0.41
C ASP A 131 -8.86 -15.83 -0.47
N LEU A 132 -8.02 -15.52 -1.46
CA LEU A 132 -7.55 -14.16 -1.73
C LEU A 132 -8.70 -13.20 -2.01
N ARG A 133 -9.65 -13.58 -2.87
CA ARG A 133 -10.83 -12.75 -3.21
C ARG A 133 -11.73 -12.54 -1.99
N ALA A 134 -11.99 -13.58 -1.22
CA ALA A 134 -12.78 -13.49 0.00
C ALA A 134 -12.13 -12.55 1.02
N ALA A 135 -10.82 -12.71 1.27
CA ALA A 135 -10.09 -11.87 2.20
C ALA A 135 -9.95 -10.41 1.72
N ALA A 136 -9.85 -10.16 0.41
CA ALA A 136 -9.87 -8.80 -0.15
C ALA A 136 -11.23 -8.11 0.06
N ASN A 137 -12.34 -8.84 -0.11
CA ASN A 137 -13.67 -8.32 0.20
C ASN A 137 -13.83 -8.02 1.70
N ASP A 138 -13.35 -8.93 2.56
CA ASP A 138 -13.36 -8.72 4.01
C ASP A 138 -12.54 -7.49 4.41
N LEU A 139 -11.40 -7.25 3.76
CA LEU A 139 -10.59 -6.05 3.96
C LEU A 139 -11.37 -4.79 3.58
N ALA A 140 -12.02 -4.78 2.42
CA ALA A 140 -12.83 -3.64 1.97
C ALA A 140 -13.97 -3.31 2.96
N VAL A 141 -14.67 -4.33 3.46
CA VAL A 141 -15.73 -4.18 4.46
C VAL A 141 -15.16 -3.69 5.80
N ALA A 142 -14.07 -4.28 6.28
CA ALA A 142 -13.44 -3.89 7.54
C ALA A 142 -12.90 -2.45 7.49
N TYR A 143 -12.29 -2.08 6.36
CA TYR A 143 -11.82 -0.72 6.10
C TYR A 143 -12.98 0.29 6.14
N ALA A 144 -14.07 0.02 5.43
CA ALA A 144 -15.24 0.90 5.43
C ALA A 144 -15.84 1.10 6.85
N ARG A 145 -15.91 0.03 7.64
CA ARG A 145 -16.37 0.10 9.04
C ARG A 145 -15.40 0.86 9.95
N TYR A 146 -14.10 0.77 9.69
CA TYR A 146 -13.09 1.48 10.46
C TYR A 146 -13.23 3.00 10.34
N PHE A 147 -13.49 3.50 9.11
CA PHE A 147 -13.63 4.92 8.80
C PHE A 147 -15.08 5.43 8.87
N ALA A 148 -16.04 4.58 9.24
CA ALA A 148 -17.42 5.02 9.42
C ALA A 148 -17.52 6.01 10.60
N PRO A 149 -18.39 7.03 10.52
CA PRO A 149 -18.67 7.93 11.64
C PRO A 149 -19.10 7.13 12.87
N LYS A 150 -18.50 7.42 14.03
CA LYS A 150 -18.94 6.86 15.30
C LYS A 150 -20.19 7.62 15.78
N PRO A 151 -21.21 6.94 16.31
CA PRO A 151 -22.38 7.59 16.90
C PRO A 151 -22.01 8.41 18.13
#